data_AF-T1GHG0-F1
#
_entry.id   AF-T1GHG0-F1
#
_cell.length_a   1.000
_cell.length_b   1.000
_cell.length_c   1.000
_cell.angle_alpha   90.00
_cell.angle_beta   90.00
_cell.angle_gamma   90.00
#
_symmetry.space_group_name_H-M   'P 1'
#
loop_
_entity.id
_entity.type
_entity.pdbx_description
1 polymer ?
#
loop_
_entity_poly.entity_id
_entity_poly.type
_entity_poly.pdbx_seq_one_letter_code
_entity_poly.pdbx_strand_id
1 'polypeptide(L)' 'DNICVATGGKSICSGDSGGPLVTLDTYEQIGINSFVSGGGCEGDAPAVLVRVTNFLDWIKENTGLNV' A
#
# COMPACT_ATOMS: atom_id res chain seq x y z
N ASP A 1 -9.47 6.11 2.52
CA ASP A 1 -8.45 6.61 1.59
C ASP A 1 -7.49 5.53 1.17
N ASN A 2 -7.89 4.80 0.13
CA ASN A 2 -7.16 3.60 -0.31
C ASN A 2 -6.63 3.79 -1.73
N ILE A 3 -5.58 3.03 -2.04
CA ILE A 3 -5.16 2.74 -3.40
C ILE A 3 -5.41 1.24 -3.64
N CYS A 4 -6.03 0.93 -4.79
CA CYS A 4 -6.29 -0.44 -5.19
C CYS A 4 -5.39 -0.78 -6.38
N VAL A 5 -4.75 -1.95 -6.34
CA VAL A 5 -3.86 -2.42 -7.40
C VAL A 5 -4.39 -3.73 -7.96
N ALA A 6 -4.44 -3.86 -9.28
CA ALA A 6 -4.79 -5.11 -9.94
C ALA A 6 -3.68 -6.15 -9.71
N THR A 7 -4.06 -7.36 -9.30
CA THR A 7 -3.14 -8.37 -8.76
C THR A 7 -2.80 -9.47 -9.77
N GLY A 8 -3.72 -9.80 -10.69
CA GLY A 8 -3.51 -10.86 -11.68
C GLY A 8 -3.11 -12.20 -11.06
N GLY A 9 -3.73 -12.56 -9.93
CA GLY A 9 -3.42 -13.78 -9.15
C GLY A 9 -2.16 -13.68 -8.27
N LYS A 10 -1.56 -12.50 -8.14
CA LYS A 10 -0.42 -12.23 -7.24
C LYS A 10 -0.72 -11.00 -6.39
N SER A 11 -1.32 -11.22 -5.22
CA SER A 11 -1.69 -10.17 -4.27
C SER A 11 -0.79 -10.17 -3.03
N ILE A 12 -0.93 -9.13 -2.22
CA ILE A 12 -0.38 -9.09 -0.86
C ILE A 12 -0.98 -10.23 -0.03
N CYS A 13 -0.19 -10.79 0.89
CA CYS A 13 -0.57 -11.94 1.67
C CYS A 13 -0.43 -11.72 3.18
N SER A 14 -0.87 -12.72 3.95
CA SER A 14 -0.70 -12.71 5.41
C SER A 14 0.78 -12.67 5.76
N GLY A 15 1.20 -11.60 6.45
CA GLY A 15 2.60 -11.33 6.76
C GLY A 15 3.16 -10.10 6.03
N ASP A 16 2.53 -9.66 4.94
CA ASP A 16 2.98 -8.49 4.17
C ASP A 16 2.42 -7.16 4.70
N SER A 17 1.57 -7.18 5.74
CA SER A 17 0.95 -6.00 6.34
C SER A 17 2.00 -4.96 6.73
N GLY A 18 1.77 -3.70 6.36
CA GLY A 18 2.72 -2.61 6.60
C GLY A 18 3.86 -2.49 5.58
N GLY A 19 4.01 -3.47 4.67
CA GLY A 19 4.99 -3.41 3.59
C GLY A 19 4.71 -2.28 2.57
N PRO A 20 5.74 -1.83 1.82
CA PRO A 20 5.62 -0.69 0.92
C PRO A 20 5.13 -1.09 -0.49
N LEU A 21 4.34 -0.20 -1.11
CA LEU A 21 4.14 -0.17 -2.56
C LEU A 21 4.95 0.99 -3.13
N VAL A 22 5.90 0.65 -4.01
CA VAL A 22 6.91 1.59 -4.52
C VAL A 22 6.85 1.64 -6.05
N THR A 23 6.96 2.84 -6.61
CA THR A 23 7.07 3.04 -8.06
C THR A 23 8.47 2.64 -8.55
N LEU A 24 8.57 2.10 -9.77
CA LEU A 24 9.87 1.63 -10.30
C LEU A 24 10.72 2.75 -10.91
N ASP A 25 10.10 3.84 -11.33
CA ASP A 25 10.72 4.98 -12.00
C ASP A 25 11.28 6.01 -11.02
N THR A 26 10.50 6.37 -9.99
CA THR A 26 10.90 7.38 -9.00
C THR A 26 11.33 6.80 -7.66
N TYR A 27 11.10 5.50 -7.43
CA TYR A 27 11.31 4.84 -6.13
C TYR A 27 10.50 5.47 -4.98
N GLU A 28 9.36 6.08 -5.31
CA GLU A 28 8.48 6.71 -4.34
C GLU A 28 7.52 5.69 -3.73
N GLN A 29 7.41 5.70 -2.41
CA GLN A 29 6.43 4.88 -1.71
C GLN A 29 5.05 5.53 -1.78
N ILE A 30 4.17 4.96 -2.62
CA ILE A 30 2.82 5.49 -2.86
C ILE A 30 1.74 4.78 -2.05
N GLY A 31 2.07 3.62 -1.47
CA GLY A 31 1.12 2.83 -0.69
C GLY A 31 1.74 2.02 0.45
N ILE A 32 0.89 1.61 1.39
CA ILE A 32 1.23 0.71 2.49
C ILE A 32 0.23 -0.45 2.51
N ASN A 33 0.72 -1.69 2.50
CA ASN A 33 -0.10 -2.90 2.52
C ASN A 33 -1.08 -2.90 3.69
N SER A 34 -2.39 -2.99 3.41
CA SER A 34 -3.44 -2.83 4.43
C SER A 34 -4.07 -4.18 4.81
N PHE A 35 -4.86 -4.78 3.93
CA PHE A 35 -5.55 -6.04 4.21
C PHE A 35 -5.61 -6.96 2.99
N VAL A 36 -5.61 -8.26 3.26
CA VAL A 36 -5.74 -9.31 2.25
C VAL A 36 -7.21 -9.51 1.91
N SER A 37 -7.51 -9.76 0.64
CA SER A 37 -8.88 -10.06 0.22
C SER A 37 -9.40 -11.36 0.85
N GLY A 38 -10.72 -11.49 0.98
CA GLY A 38 -11.34 -12.76 1.39
C GLY A 38 -11.11 -13.91 0.40
N GLY A 39 -10.71 -13.62 -0.84
CA GLY A 39 -10.32 -14.60 -1.84
C GLY A 39 -8.87 -15.09 -1.72
N GLY A 40 -8.14 -14.63 -0.69
CA GLY A 40 -6.74 -14.97 -0.48
C GLY A 40 -5.78 -14.21 -1.41
N CYS A 41 -4.54 -14.68 -1.43
CA CYS A 41 -3.40 -14.01 -2.08
C CYS A 41 -3.28 -14.37 -3.57
N GLU A 42 -3.93 -15.46 -3.98
CA GLU A 42 -3.93 -16.01 -5.34
C GLU A 42 -5.24 -15.72 -6.10
N GLY A 43 -6.18 -15.03 -5.46
CA GLY A 43 -7.44 -14.60 -6.08
C GLY A 43 -7.28 -13.34 -6.94
N ASP A 44 -8.28 -13.07 -7.77
CA ASP A 44 -8.29 -11.93 -8.70
C ASP A 44 -8.79 -10.62 -8.07
N ALA A 45 -9.08 -10.62 -6.77
CA ALA A 45 -9.46 -9.41 -6.07
C ALA A 45 -8.27 -8.42 -6.05
N PRO A 46 -8.53 -7.11 -6.22
CA PRO A 46 -7.49 -6.10 -6.09
C PRO A 46 -6.83 -6.12 -4.71
N ALA A 47 -5.53 -5.84 -4.66
CA ALA A 47 -4.83 -5.56 -3.42
C ALA A 47 -5.28 -4.19 -2.92
N VAL A 48 -5.55 -4.08 -1.61
CA VAL A 48 -5.97 -2.82 -1.00
C VAL A 48 -4.88 -2.33 -0.06
N LEU A 49 -4.45 -1.10 -0.31
CA LEU A 49 -3.37 -0.43 0.41
C LEU A 49 -3.82 0.94 0.88
N VAL A 50 -3.20 1.45 1.94
CA VAL A 50 -3.34 2.85 2.36
C VAL A 50 -2.65 3.74 1.34
N ARG A 51 -3.29 4.82 0.92
CA ARG A 51 -2.69 5.82 0.02
C ARG A 51 -1.81 6.79 0.81
N VAL A 52 -0.48 6.73 0.64
CA VAL A 52 0.48 7.51 1.44
C VAL A 52 0.26 9.02 1.29
N THR A 53 -0.08 9.50 0.09
CA THR A 53 -0.27 10.93 -0.18
C THR A 53 -1.34 11.58 0.71
N ASN A 54 -2.30 10.80 1.20
CA ASN A 54 -3.37 11.32 2.07
C ASN A 54 -2.94 11.46 3.54
N PHE A 55 -1.74 10.97 3.89
CA PHE A 55 -1.19 10.99 5.24
C PHE A 55 0.13 11.75 5.34
N LEU A 56 0.58 12.44 4.28
CA LEU A 56 1.85 13.19 4.31
C LEU A 56 1.86 14.28 5.40
N ASP A 57 0.75 14.98 5.59
CA ASP A 57 0.62 15.98 6.66
C ASP A 57 0.77 15.32 8.03
N TRP A 58 0.07 14.20 8.28
CA TRP A 58 0.19 13.44 9.52
C TRP A 58 1.63 12.92 9.74
N ILE A 59 2.29 12.41 8.68
CA ILE A 59 3.68 11.94 8.76
C ILE A 59 4.60 13.12 9.14
N LYS A 60 4.44 14.28 8.48
CA LYS A 60 5.22 15.48 8.75
C LYS A 60 5.02 15.97 10.18
N GLU A 61 3.79 16.03 10.66
CA GLU A 61 3.47 16.45 12.02
C GLU A 61 4.08 15.53 13.09
N ASN A 62 4.12 14.21 12.86
CA ASN A 62 4.59 13.24 13.84
C ASN A 62 6.10 12.97 13.78
N THR A 63 6.75 13.26 12.66
CA THR A 63 8.20 13.03 12.48
C THR A 63 9.03 14.31 12.50
N GLY A 64 8.42 15.47 12.25
CA GLY A 64 9.13 16.74 12.06
C GLY A 64 9.93 16.82 10.75
N LEU A 65 9.79 15.83 9.86
CA LEU A 65 10.47 15.79 8.57
C LEU A 65 9.61 16.44 7.49
N ASN A 66 10.24 17.19 6.60
CA ASN A 66 9.57 17.67 5.40
C ASN A 66 9.67 16.58 4.32
N VAL A 67 8.58 15.84 4.19
CA VAL A 67 8.36 14.78 3.20
C VAL A 67 7.60 15.30 1.98
#